data_AF-A0A0M8JPS5-F1
#
_entry.id   AF-A0A0M8JPS5-F1
#
_cell.length_a   1.000
_cell.length_b   1.000
_cell.length_c   1.000
_cell.angle_alpha   90.00
_cell.angle_beta   90.00
_cell.angle_gamma   90.00
#
_symmetry.space_group_name_H-M   'P 1'
#
loop_
_entity.id
_entity.type
_entity.pdbx_description
1 polymer ?
#
loop_
_entity_poly.entity_id
_entity_poly.type
_entity_poly.pdbx_seq_one_letter_code
_entity_poly.pdbx_strand_id
1 'polypeptide(L)'
;MSARKRRGSPRPSPVEAQNDALQRFLPLVSAEELPLLLAELQRPVSQALRANPLKVADPAQALGAWAAAYGWETSPVPYCPTGWWVHQAARPISQTLEHQLGHYYIQDAASMLPVELFTPHNGEPPLTLDLAASPGGKTTHLISRSGDQGLVLANDSSQSRIHALRLVLHTWGSVNHAVTCFAGERFGAWFPETFDRVLLDAPCSMQNLRSTESHPMRAISPRERDSLSVRQRNLLISAFQALKTGGEVVYATCTLSPEEDEGVLDELLRRFPGA
;
A
#
# COMPACT_ATOMS: atom_id res chain seq x y z
N MET A 1 -23.59 -18.98 41.86
CA MET A 1 -23.47 -17.64 41.25
C MET A 1 -23.11 -17.80 39.79
N SER A 2 -24.09 -17.67 38.89
CA SER A 2 -23.92 -17.90 37.44
C SER A 2 -23.40 -16.64 36.76
N ALA A 3 -22.24 -16.74 36.13
CA ALA A 3 -21.64 -15.65 35.36
C ALA A 3 -22.49 -15.38 34.11
N ARG A 4 -23.17 -14.21 34.07
CA ARG A 4 -23.82 -13.69 32.88
C ARG A 4 -22.77 -13.47 31.79
N LYS A 5 -22.72 -14.38 30.79
CA LYS A 5 -22.11 -14.11 29.48
C LYS A 5 -22.75 -12.82 28.93
N ARG A 6 -21.99 -11.72 28.88
CA ARG A 6 -22.36 -10.53 28.11
C ARG A 6 -22.50 -10.99 26.65
N ARG A 7 -23.74 -11.11 26.16
CA ARG A 7 -24.02 -11.24 24.73
C ARG A 7 -23.48 -9.95 24.09
N GLY A 8 -22.35 -10.03 23.41
CA GLY A 8 -21.89 -8.95 22.54
C GLY A 8 -22.99 -8.67 21.53
N SER A 9 -23.21 -7.39 21.21
CA SER A 9 -24.11 -7.00 20.11
C SER A 9 -23.77 -7.81 18.85
N PRO A 10 -24.79 -8.23 18.07
CA PRO A 10 -24.53 -8.93 16.81
C PRO A 10 -23.60 -8.07 15.95
N ARG A 11 -22.59 -8.69 15.33
CA ARG A 11 -21.72 -7.99 14.38
C ARG A 11 -22.58 -7.51 13.20
N PRO A 12 -22.46 -6.25 12.77
CA PRO A 12 -23.22 -5.77 11.63
C PRO A 12 -22.90 -6.60 10.39
N SER A 13 -23.91 -6.80 9.56
CA SER A 13 -23.76 -7.39 8.23
C SER A 13 -22.86 -6.52 7.34
N PRO A 14 -22.25 -7.06 6.27
CA PRO A 14 -21.43 -6.27 5.35
C PRO A 14 -22.16 -5.07 4.74
N VAL A 15 -23.46 -5.20 4.49
CA VAL A 15 -24.31 -4.12 3.97
C VAL A 15 -24.52 -3.02 5.01
N GLU A 16 -24.78 -3.39 6.26
CA GLU A 16 -24.87 -2.42 7.37
C GLU A 16 -23.53 -1.70 7.58
N ALA A 17 -22.40 -2.43 7.55
CA ALA A 17 -21.07 -1.84 7.64
C ALA A 17 -20.77 -0.87 6.48
N GLN A 18 -21.24 -1.18 5.26
CA GLN A 18 -21.11 -0.28 4.11
C GLN A 18 -21.95 0.99 4.26
N ASN A 19 -23.18 0.86 4.73
CA ASN A 19 -24.05 2.00 4.97
C ASN A 19 -23.51 2.90 6.08
N ASP A 20 -23.01 2.32 7.17
CA ASP A 20 -22.38 3.05 8.27
C ASP A 20 -21.14 3.81 7.80
N ALA A 21 -20.29 3.16 6.99
CA ALA A 21 -19.13 3.80 6.38
C ALA A 21 -19.56 4.95 5.46
N LEU A 22 -20.54 4.73 4.57
CA LEU A 22 -21.04 5.75 3.66
C LEU A 22 -21.56 6.97 4.43
N GLN A 23 -22.44 6.76 5.42
CA GLN A 23 -23.00 7.85 6.25
C GLN A 23 -21.92 8.70 6.90
N ARG A 24 -20.82 8.09 7.33
CA ARG A 24 -19.68 8.81 7.91
C ARG A 24 -18.97 9.70 6.89
N PHE A 25 -18.85 9.26 5.65
CA PHE A 25 -18.14 10.00 4.60
C PHE A 25 -19.03 10.99 3.82
N LEU A 26 -20.36 10.86 3.88
CA LEU A 26 -21.30 11.79 3.22
C LEU A 26 -21.00 13.28 3.48
N PRO A 27 -20.66 13.72 4.71
CA PRO A 27 -20.36 15.13 4.96
C PRO A 27 -19.09 15.64 4.26
N LEU A 28 -18.23 14.74 3.77
CA LEU A 28 -16.97 15.06 3.09
C LEU A 28 -17.09 15.02 1.57
N VAL A 29 -18.24 14.58 1.04
CA VAL A 29 -18.49 14.44 -0.40
C VAL A 29 -19.45 15.53 -0.84
N SER A 30 -19.10 16.30 -1.87
CA SER A 30 -19.99 17.33 -2.38
C SER A 30 -21.27 16.74 -3.01
N ALA A 31 -22.32 17.56 -3.13
CA ALA A 31 -23.57 17.14 -3.76
C ALA A 31 -23.37 16.71 -5.24
N GLU A 32 -22.36 17.27 -5.91
CA GLU A 32 -22.01 16.96 -7.31
C GLU A 32 -21.23 15.65 -7.44
N GLU A 33 -20.39 15.31 -6.45
CA GLU A 33 -19.58 14.09 -6.45
C GLU A 33 -20.35 12.86 -5.95
N LEU A 34 -21.36 13.06 -5.11
CA LEU A 34 -22.10 11.94 -4.52
C LEU A 34 -22.69 10.97 -5.57
N PRO A 35 -23.34 11.43 -6.66
CA PRO A 35 -23.79 10.52 -7.72
C PRO A 35 -22.65 9.75 -8.40
N LEU A 36 -21.49 10.39 -8.58
CA LEU A 36 -20.30 9.76 -9.18
C LEU A 36 -19.75 8.67 -8.26
N LEU A 37 -19.63 8.95 -6.97
CA LEU A 37 -19.20 7.98 -5.96
C LEU A 37 -20.15 6.77 -5.95
N LEU A 38 -21.45 6.99 -5.86
CA LEU A 38 -22.44 5.90 -5.82
C LEU A 38 -22.40 5.05 -7.10
N ALA A 39 -22.24 5.66 -8.27
CA ALA A 39 -22.09 4.95 -9.53
C ALA A 39 -20.78 4.12 -9.56
N GLU A 40 -19.69 4.68 -9.04
CA GLU A 40 -18.40 4.00 -8.93
C GLU A 40 -18.53 2.77 -8.02
N LEU A 41 -19.18 2.89 -6.85
CA LEU A 41 -19.41 1.77 -5.91
C LEU A 41 -20.10 0.54 -6.52
N GLN A 42 -20.86 0.73 -7.61
CA GLN A 42 -21.54 -0.35 -8.34
C GLN A 42 -20.66 -1.03 -9.39
N ARG A 43 -19.50 -0.44 -9.75
CA ARG A 43 -18.59 -1.00 -10.74
C ARG A 43 -17.81 -2.19 -10.16
N PRO A 44 -17.53 -3.22 -10.97
CA PRO A 44 -16.69 -4.33 -10.55
C PRO A 44 -15.26 -3.84 -10.27
N VAL A 45 -14.64 -4.40 -9.24
CA VAL A 45 -13.23 -4.13 -8.93
C VAL A 45 -12.38 -4.83 -9.99
N SER A 46 -11.66 -4.04 -10.79
CA SER A 46 -10.69 -4.59 -11.74
C SER A 46 -9.43 -5.01 -10.99
N GLN A 47 -8.92 -6.20 -11.28
CA GLN A 47 -7.60 -6.59 -10.82
C GLN A 47 -6.55 -5.73 -11.51
N ALA A 48 -5.38 -5.57 -10.90
CA ALA A 48 -4.27 -4.91 -11.53
C ALA A 48 -2.98 -5.72 -11.32
N LEU A 49 -2.05 -5.54 -12.25
CA LEU A 49 -0.71 -6.11 -12.19
C LEU A 49 0.32 -5.03 -12.47
N ARG A 50 1.52 -5.22 -11.92
CA ARG A 50 2.69 -4.39 -12.17
C ARG A 50 3.82 -5.25 -12.73
N ALA A 51 4.28 -4.96 -13.94
CA ALA A 51 5.37 -5.67 -14.57
C ALA A 51 6.70 -5.47 -13.83
N ASN A 52 7.58 -6.47 -13.92
CA ASN A 52 8.92 -6.44 -13.36
C ASN A 52 9.95 -6.01 -14.41
N PRO A 53 10.40 -4.74 -14.41
CA PRO A 53 11.36 -4.28 -15.40
C PRO A 53 12.75 -4.94 -15.26
N LEU A 54 13.05 -5.60 -14.13
CA LEU A 54 14.31 -6.33 -13.93
C LEU A 54 14.34 -7.67 -14.68
N LYS A 55 13.16 -8.22 -15.01
CA LYS A 55 13.02 -9.50 -15.74
C LYS A 55 12.43 -9.32 -17.13
N VAL A 56 11.78 -8.17 -17.38
CA VAL A 56 11.06 -7.88 -18.61
C VAL A 56 11.60 -6.59 -19.19
N ALA A 57 12.33 -6.70 -20.30
CA ALA A 57 13.00 -5.56 -20.95
C ALA A 57 12.00 -4.51 -21.49
N ASP A 58 10.90 -4.96 -22.10
CA ASP A 58 9.80 -4.11 -22.56
C ASP A 58 8.47 -4.57 -21.93
N PRO A 59 8.06 -3.94 -20.80
CA PRO A 59 6.82 -4.26 -20.12
C PRO A 59 5.56 -4.15 -20.99
N ALA A 60 5.48 -3.18 -21.90
CA ALA A 60 4.30 -2.96 -22.74
C ALA A 60 4.19 -4.04 -23.82
N GLN A 61 5.31 -4.38 -24.46
CA GLN A 61 5.35 -5.48 -25.42
C GLN A 61 5.02 -6.82 -24.76
N ALA A 62 5.61 -7.10 -23.59
CA ALA A 62 5.37 -8.33 -22.85
C ALA A 62 3.90 -8.46 -22.43
N LEU A 63 3.28 -7.38 -21.95
CA LEU A 63 1.85 -7.37 -21.64
C LEU A 63 1.01 -7.70 -22.87
N GLY A 64 1.31 -7.10 -24.03
CA GLY A 64 0.59 -7.40 -25.26
C GLY A 64 0.65 -8.90 -25.61
N ALA A 65 1.80 -9.53 -25.43
CA ALA A 65 1.97 -10.97 -25.63
C ALA A 65 1.19 -11.80 -24.61
N TRP A 66 1.23 -11.45 -23.32
CA TRP A 66 0.47 -12.16 -22.27
C TRP A 66 -1.04 -12.01 -22.47
N ALA A 67 -1.49 -10.81 -22.80
CA ALA A 67 -2.90 -10.52 -23.04
C ALA A 67 -3.44 -11.32 -24.23
N ALA A 68 -2.67 -11.42 -25.33
CA ALA A 68 -3.03 -12.26 -26.47
C ALA A 68 -3.03 -13.76 -26.10
N ALA A 69 -2.02 -14.23 -25.35
CA ALA A 69 -1.89 -15.63 -24.98
C ALA A 69 -2.94 -16.12 -23.97
N TYR A 70 -3.37 -15.25 -23.06
CA TYR A 70 -4.25 -15.59 -21.95
C TYR A 70 -5.66 -15.00 -22.04
N GLY A 71 -5.96 -14.30 -23.14
CA GLY A 71 -7.24 -13.65 -23.38
C GLY A 71 -7.54 -12.60 -22.31
N TRP A 72 -6.63 -11.64 -22.14
CA TRP A 72 -6.82 -10.53 -21.21
C TRP A 72 -7.24 -9.25 -21.91
N GLU A 73 -8.18 -8.54 -21.31
CA GLU A 73 -8.51 -7.16 -21.67
C GLU A 73 -7.89 -6.22 -20.65
N THR A 74 -6.94 -5.40 -21.09
CA THR A 74 -6.12 -4.57 -20.21
C THR A 74 -6.15 -3.10 -20.59
N SER A 75 -6.01 -2.23 -19.60
CA SER A 75 -5.78 -0.79 -19.82
C SER A 75 -4.63 -0.28 -18.93
N PRO A 76 -3.84 0.70 -19.39
CA PRO A 76 -2.72 1.22 -18.61
C PRO A 76 -3.19 1.98 -17.37
N VAL A 77 -2.46 1.82 -16.27
CA VAL A 77 -2.62 2.65 -15.07
C VAL A 77 -1.90 3.98 -15.32
N PRO A 78 -2.60 5.13 -15.34
CA PRO A 78 -2.06 6.38 -15.87
C PRO A 78 -0.88 6.94 -15.06
N TYR A 79 -0.79 6.58 -13.78
CA TYR A 79 0.26 7.04 -12.86
C TYR A 79 1.36 5.98 -12.62
N CYS A 80 1.28 4.79 -13.23
CA CYS A 80 2.32 3.77 -13.11
C CYS A 80 2.68 3.23 -14.51
N PRO A 81 3.84 3.63 -15.08
CA PRO A 81 4.26 3.20 -16.43
C PRO A 81 4.39 1.68 -16.60
N THR A 82 4.57 0.96 -15.49
CA THR A 82 4.66 -0.51 -15.45
C THR A 82 3.38 -1.16 -14.91
N GLY A 83 2.27 -0.44 -14.80
CA GLY A 83 1.02 -0.91 -14.21
C GLY A 83 -0.12 -0.99 -15.22
N TRP A 84 -0.92 -2.05 -15.12
CA TRP A 84 -2.11 -2.24 -15.94
C TRP A 84 -3.28 -2.80 -15.13
N TRP A 85 -4.48 -2.29 -15.41
CA TRP A 85 -5.71 -2.95 -15.03
C TRP A 85 -5.98 -4.11 -15.96
N VAL A 86 -6.57 -5.16 -15.40
CA VAL A 86 -7.06 -6.34 -16.10
C VAL A 86 -8.55 -6.43 -15.85
N HIS A 87 -9.34 -6.06 -16.86
CA HIS A 87 -10.80 -5.98 -16.78
C HIS A 87 -11.46 -7.35 -16.99
N GLN A 88 -10.87 -8.14 -17.87
CA GLN A 88 -11.28 -9.52 -18.14
C GLN A 88 -10.05 -10.38 -18.28
N ALA A 89 -10.14 -11.62 -17.77
CA ALA A 89 -9.07 -12.58 -17.87
C ALA A 89 -9.64 -13.99 -18.05
N ALA A 90 -9.53 -14.54 -19.28
CA ALA A 90 -9.96 -15.92 -19.54
C ALA A 90 -9.14 -16.92 -18.72
N ARG A 91 -7.84 -16.68 -18.57
CA ARG A 91 -6.98 -17.36 -17.58
C ARG A 91 -6.66 -16.40 -16.42
N PRO A 92 -6.88 -16.78 -15.15
CA PRO A 92 -6.57 -15.91 -14.02
C PRO A 92 -5.09 -15.48 -13.98
N ILE A 93 -4.85 -14.19 -13.75
CA ILE A 93 -3.50 -13.60 -13.70
C ILE A 93 -2.60 -14.24 -12.64
N SER A 94 -3.16 -14.84 -11.59
CA SER A 94 -2.39 -15.54 -10.54
C SER A 94 -1.90 -16.93 -10.94
N GLN A 95 -2.44 -17.52 -12.02
CA GLN A 95 -2.20 -18.90 -12.44
C GLN A 95 -1.30 -19.02 -13.68
N THR A 96 -0.63 -17.94 -14.08
CA THR A 96 0.30 -17.94 -15.21
C THR A 96 1.71 -18.34 -14.78
N LEU A 97 2.53 -18.75 -15.74
CA LEU A 97 3.93 -19.04 -15.50
C LEU A 97 4.69 -17.75 -15.15
N GLU A 98 4.37 -16.65 -15.82
CA GLU A 98 5.00 -15.34 -15.66
C GLU A 98 4.80 -14.76 -14.26
N HIS A 99 3.63 -14.97 -13.66
CA HIS A 99 3.40 -14.64 -12.26
C HIS A 99 4.31 -15.45 -11.34
N GLN A 100 4.38 -16.78 -11.54
CA GLN A 100 5.22 -17.67 -10.73
C GLN A 100 6.71 -17.37 -10.86
N LEU A 101 7.15 -16.91 -12.03
CA LEU A 101 8.53 -16.50 -12.30
C LEU A 101 8.81 -15.04 -11.88
N GLY A 102 7.82 -14.31 -11.37
CA GLY A 102 7.97 -12.93 -10.92
C GLY A 102 8.18 -11.92 -12.04
N HIS A 103 7.66 -12.18 -13.24
CA HIS A 103 7.64 -11.21 -14.34
C HIS A 103 6.65 -10.07 -14.11
N TYR A 104 5.66 -10.27 -13.23
CA TYR A 104 4.81 -9.22 -12.72
C TYR A 104 4.31 -9.56 -11.31
N TYR A 105 3.84 -8.54 -10.59
CA TYR A 105 3.24 -8.66 -9.27
C TYR A 105 1.77 -8.24 -9.33
N ILE A 106 0.91 -8.98 -8.64
CA ILE A 106 -0.53 -8.68 -8.57
C ILE A 106 -0.77 -7.80 -7.35
N GLN A 107 -1.28 -6.59 -7.56
CA GLN A 107 -1.62 -5.65 -6.50
C GLN A 107 -2.70 -4.69 -6.96
N ASP A 108 -3.37 -4.03 -6.01
CA ASP A 108 -4.27 -2.93 -6.33
C ASP A 108 -3.51 -1.80 -7.06
N ALA A 109 -4.15 -1.19 -8.06
CA ALA A 109 -3.58 -0.03 -8.76
C ALA A 109 -3.27 1.11 -7.79
N ALA A 110 -4.12 1.36 -6.79
CA ALA A 110 -3.87 2.37 -5.76
C ALA A 110 -2.58 2.11 -4.98
N SER A 111 -2.18 0.84 -4.81
CA SER A 111 -0.91 0.49 -4.14
C SER A 111 0.34 0.79 -4.98
N MET A 112 0.20 1.13 -6.27
CA MET A 112 1.30 1.57 -7.12
C MET A 112 1.63 3.05 -6.90
N LEU A 113 0.64 3.87 -6.53
CA LEU A 113 0.79 5.32 -6.45
C LEU A 113 1.85 5.77 -5.42
N PRO A 114 1.89 5.26 -4.17
CA PRO A 114 2.84 5.76 -3.17
C PRO A 114 4.31 5.72 -3.62
N VAL A 115 4.68 4.71 -4.40
CA VAL A 115 6.05 4.57 -4.88
C VAL A 115 6.34 5.50 -6.07
N GLU A 116 5.33 5.80 -6.89
CA GLU A 116 5.46 6.73 -8.02
C GLU A 116 5.45 8.21 -7.59
N LEU A 117 5.09 8.51 -6.34
CA LEU A 117 5.16 9.87 -5.78
C LEU A 117 6.59 10.32 -5.48
N PHE A 118 7.54 9.40 -5.29
CA PHE A 118 8.95 9.77 -5.12
C PHE A 118 9.50 10.38 -6.41
N THR A 119 10.32 11.44 -6.28
CA THR A 119 10.94 12.03 -7.47
C THR A 119 11.85 11.01 -8.17
N PRO A 120 11.96 11.06 -9.52
CA PRO A 120 12.90 10.20 -10.23
C PRO A 120 14.33 10.44 -9.73
N HIS A 121 15.00 9.34 -9.38
CA HIS A 121 16.36 9.42 -8.87
C HIS A 121 17.36 9.71 -9.99
N ASN A 122 17.99 10.89 -9.96
CA ASN A 122 18.98 11.34 -10.94
C ASN A 122 20.35 11.49 -10.24
N GLY A 123 21.04 10.39 -9.95
CA GLY A 123 22.36 10.46 -9.29
C GLY A 123 22.79 9.18 -8.58
N GLU A 124 23.48 9.34 -7.44
CA GLU A 124 24.04 8.25 -6.63
C GLU A 124 22.96 7.33 -6.06
N PRO A 125 23.04 6.01 -6.20
CA PRO A 125 21.94 5.11 -5.84
C PRO A 125 21.37 5.33 -4.41
N PRO A 126 20.03 5.43 -4.25
CA PRO A 126 19.43 5.88 -3.00
C PRO A 126 19.43 4.78 -1.93
N LEU A 127 19.60 5.18 -0.67
CA LEU A 127 19.29 4.35 0.49
C LEU A 127 17.83 4.60 0.90
N THR A 128 16.98 3.59 0.71
CA THR A 128 15.54 3.68 0.92
C THR A 128 15.09 2.80 2.08
N LEU A 129 14.21 3.31 2.94
CA LEU A 129 13.54 2.54 3.99
C LEU A 129 12.08 2.29 3.60
N ASP A 130 11.65 1.03 3.63
CA ASP A 130 10.24 0.66 3.62
C ASP A 130 9.87 0.19 5.03
N LEU A 131 9.14 1.02 5.78
CA LEU A 131 8.99 0.85 7.23
C LEU A 131 7.98 -0.25 7.62
N ALA A 132 7.06 -0.56 6.71
CA ALA A 132 5.97 -1.53 6.88
C ALA A 132 5.81 -2.38 5.59
N ALA A 133 6.90 -3.02 5.21
CA ALA A 133 7.15 -3.56 3.88
C ALA A 133 6.29 -4.77 3.49
N SER A 134 5.81 -5.58 4.45
CA SER A 134 5.11 -6.81 4.06
C SER A 134 3.78 -6.49 3.38
N PRO A 135 3.34 -7.29 2.39
CA PRO A 135 3.99 -8.50 1.88
C PRO A 135 5.11 -8.27 0.83
N GLY A 136 5.48 -7.02 0.50
CA GLY A 136 6.64 -6.72 -0.36
C GLY A 136 6.30 -6.13 -1.74
N GLY A 137 5.03 -5.94 -2.08
CA GLY A 137 4.62 -5.39 -3.39
C GLY A 137 5.16 -3.97 -3.64
N LYS A 138 5.11 -3.10 -2.63
CA LYS A 138 5.67 -1.74 -2.71
C LYS A 138 7.20 -1.75 -2.62
N THR A 139 7.78 -2.62 -1.79
CA THR A 139 9.23 -2.82 -1.72
C THR A 139 9.82 -3.21 -3.07
N THR A 140 9.22 -4.20 -3.76
CA THR A 140 9.66 -4.61 -5.10
C THR A 140 9.49 -3.48 -6.13
N HIS A 141 8.53 -2.58 -5.93
CA HIS A 141 8.34 -1.40 -6.77
C HIS A 141 9.44 -0.36 -6.51
N LEU A 142 9.79 -0.08 -5.26
CA LEU A 142 10.91 0.79 -4.90
C LEU A 142 12.22 0.30 -5.55
N ILE A 143 12.49 -1.00 -5.45
CA ILE A 143 13.66 -1.64 -6.08
C ILE A 143 13.61 -1.49 -7.61
N SER A 144 12.45 -1.74 -8.22
CA SER A 144 12.30 -1.61 -9.68
C SER A 144 12.53 -0.17 -10.15
N ARG A 145 12.09 0.80 -9.36
CA ARG A 145 12.19 2.24 -9.65
C ARG A 145 13.62 2.75 -9.62
N SER A 146 14.51 2.12 -8.85
CA SER A 146 15.93 2.41 -8.86
C SER A 146 16.73 1.52 -9.83
N GLY A 147 16.08 0.63 -10.59
CA GLY A 147 16.78 -0.34 -11.45
C GLY A 147 17.61 -1.34 -10.65
N ASP A 148 17.13 -1.71 -9.45
CA ASP A 148 17.85 -2.50 -8.45
C ASP A 148 19.24 -1.89 -8.15
N GLN A 149 19.35 -0.56 -8.17
CA GLN A 149 20.52 0.17 -7.70
C GLN A 149 20.24 0.74 -6.30
N GLY A 150 21.26 0.77 -5.45
CA GLY A 150 21.16 1.35 -4.10
C GLY A 150 20.91 0.27 -3.06
N LEU A 151 20.14 0.59 -2.02
CA LEU A 151 19.73 -0.40 -1.02
C LEU A 151 18.33 -0.08 -0.51
N VAL A 152 17.43 -1.06 -0.56
CA VAL A 152 16.13 -0.98 0.11
C VAL A 152 16.15 -1.78 1.41
N LEU A 153 16.03 -1.10 2.54
CA LEU A 153 15.83 -1.72 3.84
C LEU A 153 14.33 -1.95 4.06
N ALA A 154 13.89 -3.19 3.93
CA ALA A 154 12.51 -3.61 4.05
C ALA A 154 12.21 -4.10 5.48
N ASN A 155 11.50 -3.29 6.27
CA ASN A 155 11.15 -3.61 7.64
C ASN A 155 9.68 -4.00 7.78
N ASP A 156 9.36 -4.96 8.63
CA ASP A 156 8.00 -5.16 9.12
C ASP A 156 8.01 -5.56 10.59
N SER A 157 7.12 -5.01 11.41
CA SER A 157 7.04 -5.35 12.84
C SER A 157 6.50 -6.77 13.09
N SER A 158 5.83 -7.37 12.10
CA SER A 158 5.15 -8.65 12.25
C SER A 158 6.01 -9.81 11.76
N GLN A 159 6.55 -10.59 12.71
CA GLN A 159 7.35 -11.78 12.41
C GLN A 159 6.64 -12.79 11.49
N SER A 160 5.32 -12.90 11.58
CA SER A 160 4.54 -13.81 10.73
C SER A 160 4.45 -13.36 9.27
N ARG A 161 4.65 -12.07 8.99
CA ARG A 161 4.58 -11.50 7.63
C ARG A 161 5.94 -11.49 6.92
N ILE A 162 7.04 -11.55 7.67
CA ILE A 162 8.41 -11.57 7.14
C ILE A 162 8.65 -12.71 6.15
N HIS A 163 8.06 -13.87 6.36
CA HIS A 163 8.21 -14.99 5.43
C HIS A 163 7.62 -14.65 4.05
N ALA A 164 6.42 -14.08 4.01
CA ALA A 164 5.79 -13.65 2.75
C ALA A 164 6.61 -12.56 2.06
N LEU A 165 7.11 -11.57 2.81
CA LEU A 165 8.01 -10.53 2.30
C LEU A 165 9.25 -11.12 1.62
N ARG A 166 9.94 -12.05 2.27
CA ARG A 166 11.12 -12.71 1.70
C ARG A 166 10.79 -13.51 0.44
N LEU A 167 9.67 -14.22 0.41
CA LEU A 167 9.23 -14.97 -0.76
C LEU A 167 8.94 -14.04 -1.95
N VAL A 168 8.26 -12.92 -1.71
CA VAL A 168 7.97 -11.92 -2.75
C VAL A 168 9.26 -11.33 -3.32
N LEU A 169 10.18 -10.89 -2.47
CA LEU A 169 11.46 -10.32 -2.90
C LEU A 169 12.34 -11.35 -3.65
N HIS A 170 12.40 -12.59 -3.16
CA HIS A 170 13.09 -13.67 -3.84
C HIS A 170 12.48 -13.98 -5.22
N THR A 171 11.15 -14.07 -5.31
CA THR A 171 10.45 -14.32 -6.57
C THR A 171 10.61 -13.15 -7.53
N TRP A 172 10.65 -11.92 -7.02
CA TRP A 172 10.96 -10.73 -7.81
C TRP A 172 12.37 -10.77 -8.40
N GLY A 173 13.31 -11.40 -7.69
CA GLY A 173 14.70 -11.56 -8.11
C GLY A 173 15.57 -10.34 -7.82
N SER A 174 15.20 -9.53 -6.82
CA SER A 174 15.99 -8.37 -6.40
C SER A 174 17.21 -8.77 -5.57
N VAL A 175 18.33 -8.07 -5.73
CA VAL A 175 19.56 -8.34 -4.97
C VAL A 175 19.89 -7.26 -3.95
N ASN A 176 19.54 -6.00 -4.21
CA ASN A 176 19.97 -4.87 -3.40
C ASN A 176 18.93 -4.50 -2.33
N HIS A 177 18.65 -5.45 -1.44
CA HIS A 177 17.71 -5.25 -0.34
C HIS A 177 18.15 -5.99 0.94
N ALA A 178 17.68 -5.50 2.08
CA ALA A 178 17.81 -6.18 3.37
C ALA A 178 16.46 -6.25 4.07
N VAL A 179 16.19 -7.35 4.77
CA VAL A 179 14.92 -7.55 5.50
C VAL A 179 15.14 -7.53 7.00
N THR A 180 14.42 -6.67 7.71
CA THR A 180 14.45 -6.57 9.18
C THR A 180 13.07 -6.80 9.79
N CYS A 181 13.05 -7.21 11.05
CA CYS A 181 11.82 -7.42 11.82
C CYS A 181 11.86 -6.63 13.12
N PHE A 182 11.60 -5.32 13.04
CA PHE A 182 11.60 -4.43 14.20
C PHE A 182 10.37 -3.53 14.23
N ALA A 183 10.08 -2.99 15.41
CA ALA A 183 9.11 -1.91 15.57
C ALA A 183 9.61 -0.69 14.77
N GLY A 184 8.83 -0.26 13.78
CA GLY A 184 9.18 0.84 12.88
C GLY A 184 9.42 2.15 13.64
N GLU A 185 8.76 2.33 14.79
CA GLU A 185 8.87 3.49 15.67
C GLU A 185 10.29 3.71 16.19
N ARG A 186 11.20 2.72 16.10
CA ARG A 186 12.59 2.82 16.56
C ARG A 186 13.57 3.37 15.53
N PHE A 187 13.23 3.35 14.24
CA PHE A 187 14.19 3.62 13.17
C PHE A 187 14.76 5.04 13.21
N GLY A 188 13.93 6.05 13.50
CA GLY A 188 14.37 7.44 13.62
C GLY A 188 15.42 7.66 14.71
N ALA A 189 15.36 6.91 15.81
CA ALA A 189 16.35 6.99 16.89
C ALA A 189 17.62 6.19 16.59
N TRP A 190 17.51 5.11 15.81
CA TRP A 190 18.63 4.22 15.47
C TRP A 190 19.45 4.71 14.29
N PHE A 191 18.78 5.31 13.31
CA PHE A 191 19.35 5.73 12.04
C PHE A 191 18.91 7.16 11.72
N PRO A 192 19.23 8.14 12.58
CA PRO A 192 18.88 9.52 12.33
C PRO A 192 19.52 9.99 11.01
N GLU A 193 18.76 10.76 10.21
CA GLU A 193 19.25 11.40 8.98
C GLU A 193 20.04 10.45 8.05
N THR A 194 19.58 9.21 7.91
CA THR A 194 20.31 8.15 7.21
C THR A 194 19.74 7.83 5.84
N PHE A 195 18.41 7.89 5.68
CA PHE A 195 17.74 7.47 4.45
C PHE A 195 17.49 8.65 3.52
N ASP A 196 17.68 8.44 2.22
CA ASP A 196 17.30 9.40 1.18
C ASP A 196 15.79 9.40 0.95
N ARG A 197 15.17 8.23 1.14
CA ARG A 197 13.73 8.01 0.97
C ARG A 197 13.18 7.13 2.07
N VAL A 198 12.00 7.47 2.57
CA VAL A 198 11.24 6.60 3.48
C VAL A 198 9.82 6.41 2.97
N LEU A 199 9.44 5.17 2.70
CA LEU A 199 8.06 4.79 2.47
C LEU A 199 7.45 4.29 3.77
N LEU A 200 6.32 4.89 4.14
CA LEU A 200 5.45 4.42 5.22
C LEU A 200 4.06 4.14 4.65
N ASP A 201 3.85 2.91 4.22
CA ASP A 201 2.50 2.35 3.99
C ASP A 201 1.94 1.87 5.33
N ALA A 202 1.29 2.80 6.04
CA ALA A 202 1.05 2.63 7.46
C ALA A 202 -0.05 1.60 7.74
N PRO A 203 0.09 0.78 8.80
CA PRO A 203 -1.00 -0.08 9.25
C PRO A 203 -2.20 0.78 9.62
N CYS A 204 -3.33 0.55 8.95
CA CYS A 204 -4.54 1.35 9.09
C CYS A 204 -5.77 0.50 9.33
N SER A 205 -6.91 1.17 9.54
CA SER A 205 -8.18 0.51 9.82
C SER A 205 -8.78 -0.18 8.59
N MET A 206 -8.27 0.18 7.39
CA MET A 206 -8.81 -0.22 6.09
C MET A 206 -10.28 0.20 5.94
N GLN A 207 -10.67 1.35 6.51
CA GLN A 207 -12.02 1.87 6.43
C GLN A 207 -12.32 2.34 5.00
N ASN A 208 -12.98 1.49 4.24
CA ASN A 208 -13.29 1.71 2.83
C ASN A 208 -14.81 1.73 2.57
N LEU A 209 -15.20 2.14 1.37
CA LEU A 209 -16.60 2.17 0.92
C LEU A 209 -17.01 0.93 0.11
N ARG A 210 -16.06 0.01 -0.13
CA ARG A 210 -16.29 -1.25 -0.85
C ARG A 210 -15.72 -2.42 -0.07
N SER A 211 -16.42 -3.54 -0.17
CA SER A 211 -15.95 -4.84 0.28
C SER A 211 -15.15 -5.50 -0.84
N THR A 212 -14.06 -6.19 -0.48
CA THR A 212 -13.39 -7.15 -1.36
C THR A 212 -13.40 -8.52 -0.72
N GLU A 213 -13.14 -9.59 -1.47
CA GLU A 213 -13.07 -10.95 -0.90
C GLU A 213 -11.95 -11.07 0.13
N SER A 214 -10.82 -10.41 -0.10
CA SER A 214 -9.68 -10.39 0.81
C SER A 214 -9.87 -9.47 2.01
N HIS A 215 -10.70 -8.43 1.87
CA HIS A 215 -10.98 -7.45 2.93
C HIS A 215 -12.49 -7.20 3.02
N PRO A 216 -13.23 -8.09 3.73
CA PRO A 216 -14.65 -7.90 3.95
C PRO A 216 -14.90 -6.68 4.83
N MET A 217 -15.95 -5.91 4.51
CA MET A 217 -16.31 -4.75 5.32
C MET A 217 -16.69 -5.17 6.75
N ARG A 218 -16.21 -4.39 7.71
CA ARG A 218 -16.50 -4.56 9.13
C ARG A 218 -16.67 -3.19 9.79
N ALA A 219 -17.37 -3.17 10.92
CA ALA A 219 -17.41 -1.99 11.76
C ALA A 219 -16.02 -1.68 12.34
N ILE A 220 -15.65 -0.41 12.30
CA ILE A 220 -14.41 0.12 12.85
C ILE A 220 -14.80 1.10 13.96
N SER A 221 -14.36 0.78 15.18
CA SER A 221 -14.71 1.58 16.35
C SER A 221 -13.91 2.88 16.42
N PRO A 222 -14.44 3.96 17.03
CA PRO A 222 -13.67 5.17 17.27
C PRO A 222 -12.35 4.91 17.99
N ARG A 223 -12.37 4.06 19.03
CA ARG A 223 -11.17 3.68 19.79
C ARG A 223 -10.10 3.01 18.93
N GLU A 224 -10.52 2.21 17.95
CA GLU A 224 -9.61 1.55 17.02
C GLU A 224 -8.95 2.57 16.09
N ARG A 225 -9.73 3.49 15.51
CA ARG A 225 -9.21 4.60 14.70
C ARG A 225 -8.23 5.46 15.49
N ASP A 226 -8.60 5.87 16.70
CA ASP A 226 -7.75 6.70 17.54
C ASP A 226 -6.41 6.00 17.86
N SER A 227 -6.47 4.71 18.20
CA SER A 227 -5.27 3.92 18.48
C SER A 227 -4.37 3.77 17.24
N LEU A 228 -4.96 3.63 16.05
CA LEU A 228 -4.22 3.50 14.80
C LEU A 228 -3.59 4.84 14.40
N SER A 229 -4.34 5.93 14.47
CA SER A 229 -3.85 7.29 14.24
C SER A 229 -2.65 7.62 15.13
N VAL A 230 -2.72 7.31 16.44
CA VAL A 230 -1.58 7.49 17.36
C VAL A 230 -0.36 6.67 16.94
N ARG A 231 -0.57 5.42 16.50
CA ARG A 231 0.52 4.56 16.05
C ARG A 231 1.13 5.07 14.73
N GLN A 232 0.31 5.46 13.77
CA GLN A 232 0.72 6.01 12.49
C GLN A 232 1.53 7.29 12.67
N ARG A 233 1.10 8.19 13.57
CA ARG A 233 1.88 9.37 13.97
C ARG A 233 3.27 9.00 14.48
N ASN A 234 3.38 8.03 15.39
CA ASN A 234 4.67 7.62 15.95
C ASN A 234 5.58 7.00 14.88
N LEU A 235 5.02 6.20 13.97
CA LEU A 235 5.74 5.66 12.82
C LEU A 235 6.22 6.78 11.88
N LEU A 236 5.37 7.76 11.58
CA LEU A 236 5.69 8.86 10.70
C LEU A 236 6.75 9.80 11.29
N ILE A 237 6.68 10.08 12.60
CA ILE A 237 7.75 10.80 13.30
C ILE A 237 9.07 10.04 13.21
N SER A 238 9.05 8.72 13.38
CA SER A 238 10.25 7.88 13.26
C SER A 238 10.80 7.88 11.83
N ALA A 239 9.93 7.78 10.83
CA ALA A 239 10.29 7.90 9.42
C ALA A 239 10.94 9.25 9.11
N PHE A 240 10.34 10.33 9.59
CA PHE A 240 10.85 11.69 9.40
C PHE A 240 12.21 11.90 10.07
N GLN A 241 12.40 11.41 11.29
CA GLN A 241 13.69 11.47 11.99
C GLN A 241 14.79 10.65 11.30
N ALA A 242 14.42 9.54 10.65
CA ALA A 242 15.36 8.70 9.92
C ALA A 242 15.77 9.30 8.56
N LEU A 243 15.02 10.29 8.07
CA LEU A 243 15.19 10.91 6.77
C LEU A 243 16.31 11.95 6.80
N LYS A 244 17.20 11.94 5.81
CA LYS A 244 18.18 13.01 5.60
C LYS A 244 17.47 14.35 5.37
N THR A 245 18.13 15.44 5.75
CA THR A 245 17.72 16.77 5.28
C THR A 245 17.69 16.79 3.75
N GLY A 246 16.55 17.17 3.17
CA GLY A 246 16.33 17.16 1.71
C GLY A 246 15.90 15.81 1.13
N GLY A 247 15.73 14.77 1.95
CA GLY A 247 15.15 13.50 1.54
C GLY A 247 13.62 13.58 1.40
N GLU A 248 13.02 12.49 0.91
CA GLU A 248 11.57 12.38 0.72
C GLU A 248 10.93 11.32 1.62
N VAL A 249 9.81 11.66 2.26
CA VAL A 249 8.94 10.68 2.93
C VAL A 249 7.62 10.60 2.19
N VAL A 250 7.19 9.38 1.85
CA VAL A 250 5.82 9.13 1.40
C VAL A 250 5.08 8.39 2.50
N TYR A 251 4.07 9.07 3.05
CA TYR A 251 3.08 8.48 3.94
C TYR A 251 1.87 8.06 3.10
N ALA A 252 1.42 6.82 3.26
CA ALA A 252 0.23 6.31 2.60
C ALA A 252 -0.53 5.37 3.53
N THR A 253 -1.83 5.27 3.30
CA THR A 253 -2.70 4.29 3.94
C THR A 253 -3.64 3.70 2.89
N CYS A 254 -4.39 2.66 3.26
CA CYS A 254 -5.52 2.16 2.48
C CYS A 254 -6.85 2.35 3.24
N THR A 255 -6.95 3.42 4.02
CA THR A 255 -8.19 3.88 4.67
C THR A 255 -8.66 5.17 4.01
N LEU A 256 -9.93 5.52 4.19
CA LEU A 256 -10.46 6.82 3.81
C LEU A 256 -10.61 7.75 5.03
N SER A 257 -10.17 7.31 6.21
CA SER A 257 -10.45 7.97 7.48
C SER A 257 -9.56 9.20 7.70
N PRO A 258 -10.12 10.42 7.81
CA PRO A 258 -9.31 11.64 7.94
C PRO A 258 -8.43 11.67 9.19
N GLU A 259 -8.81 10.99 10.27
CA GLU A 259 -8.03 10.88 11.50
C GLU A 259 -6.74 10.06 11.31
N GLU A 260 -6.73 9.17 10.31
CA GLU A 260 -5.59 8.34 9.93
C GLU A 260 -4.79 8.94 8.77
N ASP A 261 -5.36 9.89 8.02
CA ASP A 261 -4.70 10.57 6.91
C ASP A 261 -4.38 12.04 7.27
N GLU A 262 -5.26 12.99 6.95
CA GLU A 262 -5.01 14.43 7.15
C GLU A 262 -4.67 14.78 8.60
N GLY A 263 -5.32 14.13 9.57
CA GLY A 263 -5.08 14.35 10.99
C GLY A 263 -3.68 13.90 11.47
N VAL A 264 -3.13 12.84 10.84
CA VAL A 264 -1.76 12.39 11.11
C VAL A 264 -0.75 13.39 10.54
N LEU A 265 -0.99 13.86 9.31
CA LEU A 265 -0.13 14.83 8.63
C LEU A 265 -0.16 16.20 9.32
N ASP A 266 -1.34 16.71 9.68
CA ASP A 266 -1.50 18.00 10.36
C ASP A 266 -0.73 18.05 11.68
N GLU A 267 -0.74 16.95 12.44
CA GLU A 267 0.06 16.86 13.66
C GLU A 267 1.58 16.90 13.37
N LEU A 268 2.04 16.18 12.35
CA LEU A 268 3.45 16.18 11.97
C LEU A 268 3.90 17.59 11.61
N LEU A 269 3.14 18.29 10.77
CA LEU A 269 3.43 19.67 10.33
C LEU A 269 3.41 20.67 11.50
N ARG A 270 2.49 20.49 12.46
CA ARG A 270 2.49 21.30 13.70
C ARG A 270 3.73 21.05 14.56
N ARG A 271 4.23 19.82 14.60
CA ARG A 271 5.40 19.43 15.40
C ARG A 271 6.73 19.82 14.75
N PHE A 272 6.81 19.79 13.42
CA PHE A 272 8.00 20.12 12.64
C PHE A 272 7.69 21.23 11.63
N PRO A 273 7.63 22.50 12.07
CA PRO A 273 7.43 23.62 11.17
C PRO A 273 8.58 23.72 10.16
N GLY A 274 8.31 23.47 8.88
CA GLY A 274 9.32 23.43 7.80
C GLY A 274 9.64 22.03 7.25
N ALA A 275 8.95 20.99 7.74
CA ALA A 275 8.84 19.71 7.05
C ALA A 275 8.18 19.85 5.67
#